data_AF-A0A1D6MBX5-F1
#
_entry.id   AF-A0A1D6MBX5-F1
#
_cell.length_a   1.000
_cell.length_b   1.000
_cell.length_c   1.000
_cell.angle_alpha   90.00
_cell.angle_beta   90.00
_cell.angle_gamma   90.00
#
_symmetry.space_group_name_H-M   'P 1'
#
loop_
_entity.id
_entity.type
_entity.pdbx_description
1 polymer ?
#
loop_
_entity_poly.entity_id
_entity_poly.type
_entity_poly.pdbx_seq_one_letter_code
_entity_poly.pdbx_strand_id
1 'polypeptide(L)'
;MTVIDILTRVDAICQKYDKYDVDKLNGANVAGDDPFARLYASVDADINQCVDKAETAKQEKNRAAVVALNAEIRRTKAKLLEEDLPKLQRLAVKKVAALVPALPPLSYR
;
A
#
# COMPACT_ATOMS: atom_id res chain seq x y z
N MET A 1 -42.05 4.66 13.41
CA MET A 1 -40.84 4.93 12.63
C MET A 1 -41.29 5.25 11.21
N THR A 2 -41.21 6.51 10.84
CA THR A 2 -41.63 7.02 9.53
C THR A 2 -40.46 6.92 8.54
N VAL A 3 -40.75 7.05 7.24
CA VAL A 3 -39.71 7.11 6.19
C VAL A 3 -38.72 8.25 6.47
N ILE A 4 -39.20 9.38 7.01
CA ILE A 4 -38.37 10.53 7.38
C ILE A 4 -37.40 10.16 8.51
N ASP A 5 -37.86 9.42 9.52
CA ASP A 5 -37.00 8.93 10.61
C ASP A 5 -35.91 7.96 10.11
N ILE A 6 -36.21 7.18 9.07
CA ILE A 6 -35.24 6.26 8.46
C ILE A 6 -34.19 7.05 7.69
N LEU A 7 -34.60 7.98 6.83
CA LEU A 7 -33.70 8.78 6.00
C LEU A 7 -32.73 9.62 6.84
N THR A 8 -33.24 10.29 7.88
CA THR A 8 -32.42 11.09 8.80
C THR A 8 -31.41 10.24 9.58
N ARG A 9 -31.81 9.03 10.02
CA ARG A 9 -30.90 8.11 10.69
C ARG A 9 -29.85 7.53 9.74
N VAL A 10 -30.21 7.23 8.50
CA VAL A 10 -29.27 6.77 7.46
C VAL A 10 -28.25 7.87 7.16
N ASP A 11 -28.69 9.12 6.98
CA ASP A 11 -27.81 10.25 6.72
C ASP A 11 -26.81 10.48 7.88
N ALA A 12 -27.29 10.46 9.13
CA ALA A 12 -26.42 10.54 10.30
C ALA A 12 -25.41 9.39 10.40
N ILE A 13 -25.79 8.18 9.98
CA ILE A 13 -24.87 7.03 9.91
C ILE A 13 -23.84 7.25 8.81
N CYS A 14 -24.24 7.65 7.61
CA CYS A 14 -23.32 7.97 6.51
C CYS A 14 -22.29 9.02 6.94
N GLN A 15 -22.73 10.14 7.52
CA GLN A 15 -21.84 11.19 8.03
C GLN A 15 -20.89 10.73 9.14
N LYS A 16 -21.34 9.82 10.02
CA LYS A 16 -20.49 9.27 11.09
C LYS A 16 -19.33 8.42 10.53
N TYR A 17 -19.56 7.72 9.43
CA TYR A 17 -18.59 6.81 8.81
C TYR A 17 -17.89 7.38 7.57
N ASP A 18 -18.21 8.61 7.17
CA ASP A 18 -17.58 9.32 6.04
C ASP A 18 -16.04 9.30 6.08
N LYS A 19 -15.44 9.33 7.28
CA LYS A 19 -13.98 9.23 7.48
C LYS A 19 -13.36 7.88 7.08
N TYR A 20 -14.17 6.87 6.81
CA TYR A 20 -13.74 5.55 6.34
C TYR A 20 -14.09 5.33 4.85
N ASP A 21 -14.73 6.30 4.20
CA ASP A 21 -15.04 6.25 2.78
C ASP A 21 -13.73 6.37 1.98
N VAL A 22 -13.25 5.22 1.52
CA VAL A 22 -12.01 5.10 0.75
C VAL A 22 -12.05 5.89 -0.55
N ASP A 23 -13.21 6.07 -1.19
CA ASP A 23 -13.34 6.83 -2.44
C ASP A 23 -13.22 8.34 -2.17
N LYS A 24 -13.81 8.84 -1.06
CA LYS A 24 -13.60 10.22 -0.60
C LYS A 24 -12.15 10.47 -0.15
N LEU A 25 -11.51 9.50 0.50
CA LEU A 25 -10.11 9.60 0.93
C LEU A 25 -9.13 9.55 -0.26
N ASN A 26 -9.43 8.77 -1.29
CA ASN A 26 -8.62 8.67 -2.51
C ASN A 26 -8.66 9.97 -3.33
N GLY A 27 -9.78 10.71 -3.33
CA GLY A 27 -9.90 12.01 -3.98
C GLY A 27 -9.09 13.13 -3.32
N ALA A 28 -8.72 12.97 -2.05
CA ALA A 28 -8.00 13.95 -1.24
C ALA A 28 -6.47 13.70 -1.20
N ASN A 29 -5.85 13.18 -2.27
CA ASN A 29 -4.39 13.11 -2.42
C ASN A 29 -3.61 12.55 -1.21
N VAL A 30 -4.25 11.73 -0.36
CA VAL A 30 -3.67 11.22 0.90
C VAL A 30 -2.49 10.29 0.62
N ALA A 31 -2.48 9.67 -0.56
CA ALA A 31 -1.36 8.85 -1.04
C ALA A 31 -0.06 9.66 -1.25
N GLY A 32 -0.14 10.96 -1.52
CA GLY A 32 1.03 11.83 -1.67
C GLY A 32 1.71 12.19 -0.34
N ASP A 33 0.94 12.19 0.75
CA ASP A 33 1.37 12.64 2.08
C ASP A 33 1.71 11.46 3.02
N ASP A 34 1.31 10.24 2.67
CA ASP A 34 1.64 9.02 3.41
C ASP A 34 2.95 8.38 2.92
N PRO A 35 4.04 8.41 3.74
CA PRO A 35 5.31 7.82 3.35
C PRO A 35 5.23 6.30 3.14
N PHE A 36 4.30 5.60 3.80
CA PHE A 36 4.12 4.16 3.61
C PHE A 36 3.51 3.85 2.25
N ALA A 37 2.36 4.45 1.92
CA ALA A 37 1.69 4.22 0.64
C ALA A 37 2.60 4.58 -0.54
N ARG A 38 3.34 5.68 -0.46
CA ARG A 38 4.28 6.08 -1.51
C ARG A 38 5.39 5.06 -1.72
N LEU A 39 6.01 4.58 -0.63
CA LEU A 39 7.07 3.58 -0.73
C LEU A 39 6.53 2.24 -1.22
N TYR A 40 5.34 1.84 -0.76
CA TYR A 40 4.68 0.61 -1.19
C TYR A 40 4.37 0.63 -2.69
N ALA A 41 3.81 1.72 -3.20
CA ALA A 41 3.56 1.89 -4.64
C ALA A 41 4.86 1.81 -5.46
N SER A 42 5.95 2.40 -4.97
CA SER A 42 7.27 2.28 -5.63
C SER A 42 7.79 0.84 -5.62
N VAL A 43 7.65 0.12 -4.52
CA VAL A 43 8.07 -1.29 -4.40
C VAL A 43 7.26 -2.16 -5.35
N ASP A 44 5.95 -1.96 -5.42
CA ASP A 44 5.07 -2.71 -6.31
C ASP A 44 5.42 -2.47 -7.79
N ALA A 45 5.68 -1.21 -8.16
CA ALA A 45 6.16 -0.86 -9.50
C ALA A 45 7.51 -1.51 -9.84
N ASP A 46 8.49 -1.48 -8.92
CA ASP A 46 9.81 -2.11 -9.10
C ASP A 46 9.69 -3.64 -9.28
N ILE A 47 8.77 -4.29 -8.56
CA ILE A 47 8.48 -5.73 -8.70
C ILE A 47 7.87 -6.03 -10.06
N ASN A 48 6.83 -5.29 -10.47
CA ASN A 48 6.18 -5.48 -11.76
C ASN A 48 7.17 -5.31 -12.93
N GLN A 49 8.02 -4.28 -12.87
CA GLN A 49 9.10 -4.11 -13.85
C GLN A 49 10.10 -5.28 -13.87
N CYS A 50 10.44 -5.85 -12.71
CA CYS A 50 11.30 -7.04 -12.66
C CYS A 50 10.63 -8.27 -13.29
N VAL A 51 9.32 -8.45 -13.08
CA VAL A 51 8.55 -9.53 -13.69
C VAL A 51 8.55 -9.38 -15.22
N ASP A 52 8.28 -8.17 -15.73
CA ASP A 52 8.29 -7.90 -17.16
C ASP A 52 9.68 -8.15 -17.78
N LYS A 53 10.75 -7.73 -17.10
CA LYS A 53 12.14 -8.01 -17.52
C LYS A 53 12.46 -9.50 -17.48
N ALA A 54 11.94 -10.25 -16.51
CA ALA A 54 12.15 -11.68 -16.42
C ALA A 54 11.46 -12.43 -17.59
N GLU A 55 10.22 -12.03 -17.92
CA GLU A 55 9.52 -12.57 -19.09
C GLU A 55 10.23 -12.21 -20.39
N THR A 56 10.74 -10.99 -20.51
CA THR A 56 11.57 -10.57 -21.67
C THR A 56 12.83 -11.43 -21.77
N ALA A 57 13.55 -11.61 -20.66
CA ALA A 57 14.78 -12.40 -20.62
C ALA A 57 14.55 -13.88 -20.98
N LYS A 58 13.36 -14.42 -20.69
CA LYS A 58 12.97 -15.79 -21.05
C LYS A 58 12.73 -15.97 -22.55
N GLN A 59 12.28 -14.92 -23.24
CA GLN A 59 12.02 -14.93 -24.69
C GLN A 59 13.23 -14.50 -25.52
N GLU A 60 14.20 -13.83 -24.90
CA GLU A 60 15.39 -13.28 -25.56
C GLU A 60 16.39 -14.38 -25.97
N LYS A 61 16.91 -14.28 -27.19
CA LYS A 61 17.89 -15.23 -27.76
C LYS A 61 19.32 -14.74 -27.60
N ASN A 62 19.52 -13.43 -27.46
CA ASN A 62 20.83 -12.84 -27.26
C ASN A 62 21.32 -13.08 -25.82
N ARG A 63 22.31 -13.96 -25.67
CA ARG A 63 22.89 -14.30 -24.35
C ARG A 63 23.43 -13.11 -23.58
N ALA A 64 24.03 -12.12 -24.27
CA ALA A 64 24.54 -10.93 -23.60
C ALA A 64 23.40 -10.06 -23.05
N ALA A 65 22.31 -9.91 -23.82
CA ALA A 65 21.11 -9.19 -23.38
C ALA A 65 20.43 -9.90 -22.19
N VAL A 66 20.32 -11.23 -22.24
CA VAL A 66 19.78 -12.03 -21.12
C VAL A 66 20.61 -11.84 -19.85
N VAL A 67 21.94 -11.81 -19.95
CA VAL A 67 22.82 -11.58 -18.80
C VAL A 67 22.62 -10.18 -18.23
N ALA A 68 22.52 -9.15 -19.09
CA ALA A 68 22.27 -7.78 -18.66
C ALA A 68 20.92 -7.65 -17.92
N LEU A 69 19.83 -8.17 -18.49
CA LEU A 69 18.50 -8.17 -17.86
C LEU A 69 18.51 -8.89 -16.50
N ASN A 70 19.16 -10.05 -16.41
CA ASN A 70 19.26 -10.79 -15.15
C ASN A 70 20.12 -10.07 -14.10
N ALA A 71 21.17 -9.35 -14.52
CA ALA A 71 21.96 -8.53 -13.61
C ALA A 71 21.14 -7.37 -13.03
N GLU A 72 20.31 -6.72 -13.85
CA GLU A 72 19.39 -5.69 -13.40
C GLU A 72 18.35 -6.24 -12.41
N ILE A 73 17.71 -7.38 -12.73
CA ILE A 73 16.74 -8.03 -11.83
C ILE A 73 17.40 -8.34 -10.47
N ARG A 74 18.64 -8.85 -10.46
CA ARG A 74 19.37 -9.13 -9.22
C ARG A 74 19.66 -7.86 -8.42
N ARG A 75 20.05 -6.77 -9.09
CA ARG A 75 20.32 -5.49 -8.45
C ARG A 75 19.05 -4.91 -7.80
N THR A 76 17.93 -4.90 -8.53
CA THR A 76 16.65 -4.43 -7.99
C THR A 76 16.18 -5.31 -6.84
N LYS A 77 16.27 -6.64 -6.98
CA LYS A 77 15.95 -7.57 -5.88
C LYS A 77 16.78 -7.31 -4.62
N ALA A 78 18.08 -7.05 -4.75
CA ALA A 78 18.94 -6.72 -3.62
C ALA A 78 18.49 -5.43 -2.92
N LYS A 79 18.28 -4.35 -3.68
CA LYS A 79 17.76 -3.07 -3.17
C LYS A 79 16.43 -3.27 -2.43
N LEU A 80 15.49 -4.03 -3.02
CA LEU A 80 14.18 -4.29 -2.41
C LEU A 80 14.31 -5.02 -1.07
N LEU A 81 15.16 -6.05 -0.99
CA LEU A 81 15.35 -6.86 0.21
C LEU A 81 16.12 -6.13 1.31
N GLU A 82 17.19 -5.42 0.95
CA GLU A 82 18.13 -4.83 1.90
C GLU A 82 17.68 -3.45 2.38
N GLU A 83 16.96 -2.69 1.54
CA GLU A 83 16.58 -1.32 1.86
C GLU A 83 15.07 -1.10 1.96
N ASP A 84 14.32 -1.42 0.90
CA ASP A 84 12.95 -0.93 0.77
C ASP A 84 11.98 -1.70 1.66
N LEU A 85 12.10 -3.03 1.75
CA LEU A 85 11.26 -3.86 2.64
C LEU A 85 11.48 -3.55 4.13
N PRO A 86 12.73 -3.45 4.65
CA PRO A 86 12.95 -3.03 6.04
C PRO A 86 12.37 -1.65 6.36
N LYS A 87 12.49 -0.69 5.42
CA LYS A 87 11.87 0.64 5.57
C LYS A 87 10.34 0.53 5.62
N LEU A 88 9.74 -0.29 4.75
CA LEU A 88 8.31 -0.54 4.72
C LEU A 88 7.80 -1.12 6.05
N GLN A 89 8.51 -2.11 6.60
CA GLN A 89 8.18 -2.73 7.88
C GLN A 89 8.21 -1.72 9.02
N ARG A 90 9.24 -0.85 9.07
CA ARG A 90 9.32 0.22 10.08
C ARG A 90 8.16 1.21 9.98
N LEU A 91 7.80 1.61 8.77
CA LEU A 91 6.67 2.52 8.52
C LEU A 91 5.33 1.88 8.91
N ALA A 92 5.13 0.60 8.63
CA ALA A 92 3.94 -0.15 9.03
C ALA A 92 3.78 -0.20 10.55
N VAL A 93 4.84 -0.56 11.28
CA VAL A 93 4.83 -0.61 12.75
C VAL A 93 4.53 0.76 13.33
N LYS A 94 5.13 1.83 12.80
CA LYS A 94 4.88 3.21 13.24
C LYS A 94 3.41 3.62 13.03
N LYS A 95 2.81 3.25 11.90
CA LYS A 95 1.39 3.50 11.63
C LYS A 95 0.48 2.75 12.59
N VAL A 96 0.71 1.45 12.79
CA VAL A 96 -0.10 0.64 13.71
C VAL A 96 0.00 1.20 15.13
N ALA A 97 1.21 1.51 15.60
CA ALA A 97 1.43 2.10 16.92
C ALA A 97 0.76 3.48 17.09
N ALA A 98 0.56 4.25 16.01
CA ALA A 98 -0.17 5.52 16.04
C ALA A 98 -1.71 5.36 16.03
N LEU A 99 -2.23 4.22 15.59
CA LEU A 99 -3.66 3.89 15.59
C LEU A 99 -4.13 3.23 16.90
N VAL A 100 -3.25 2.45 17.54
CA VAL A 100 -3.48 1.78 18.83
C VAL A 100 -3.72 2.71 20.04
N PRO A 101 -3.25 3.98 20.14
CA PRO A 101 -3.47 4.81 21.33
C PRO A 101 -4.95 5.19 21.57
N ALA A 102 -5.84 4.90 20.63
CA ALA A 102 -7.26 5.26 20.67
C ALA A 102 -8.20 4.10 21.06
N LEU A 103 -7.69 2.89 21.32
CA LEU A 103 -8.52 1.79 21.80
C LEU A 103 -8.52 1.77 23.34
N PRO A 104 -9.66 2.03 24.01
CA PRO A 104 -9.74 1.80 25.45
C PRO A 104 -9.36 0.34 25.73
N PRO A 105 -8.66 0.05 26.84
CA PRO A 105 -8.34 -1.32 27.21
C PRO A 105 -9.63 -2.13 27.24
N LEU A 106 -9.67 -3.22 26.47
CA LEU A 106 -10.76 -4.18 26.52
C LEU A 106 -10.74 -4.76 27.94
N SER A 107 -11.61 -4.20 28.78
CA SER A 107 -11.94 -4.75 30.08
C SER A 107 -12.76 -6.01 29.82
N TYR A 108 -12.06 -7.12 29.62
CA TYR A 108 -12.66 -8.44 29.72
C TYR A 108 -13.01 -8.62 31.20
N ARG A 109 -14.30 -8.44 31.51
CA ARG A 109 -14.94 -8.96 32.73
C ARG A 109 -15.31 -10.41 32.51
#